data_AF-A0A368GDZ0-F1
#
_entry.id   AF-A0A368GDZ0-F1
#
_cell.length_a   1.000
_cell.length_b   1.000
_cell.length_c   1.000
_cell.angle_alpha   90.00
_cell.angle_beta   90.00
_cell.angle_gamma   90.00
#
_symmetry.space_group_name_H-M   'P 1'
#
loop_
_entity.id
_entity.type
_entity.pdbx_description
1 polymer ?
#
loop_
_entity_poly.entity_id
_entity_poly.type
_entity_poly.pdbx_seq_one_letter_code
_entity_poly.pdbx_strand_id
1 'polypeptide(L)'
;LIDQIFQVDKVQLVDRLGVEPNVVGTLHVTTSHIIFRSEEGSKELWIANGLIGSVERGSLSAAGCPLIIRCKHFQVVNLLIARDKICQDLYETLLRCSKTVNVCELVAFENRDVAEDARGWARLDWAVEFTRQGVDSEWAENDLNESYRSCDTYPERLWLPVSANKTTLMGSCRFRSRGRLPVLTYFHKPNGAAICRCAQPLTGFSARCVEDEKLMELIGKANKNCDTLFLVDTRPMVNAMVNKVQGKGFEDERNYSNTRFHFFDIENIHVMRSSQQKLIEGSLWQLP
;
A
#
# COMPACT_ATOMS: atom_id res chain seq x y z
N LEU A 1 6.07 -22.49 -24.62
CA LEU A 1 6.07 -21.75 -23.34
C LEU A 1 5.35 -22.63 -22.34
N ILE A 2 5.95 -22.93 -21.18
CA ILE A 2 5.27 -23.67 -20.10
C ILE A 2 4.05 -22.82 -19.69
N ASP A 3 2.88 -23.45 -19.51
CA ASP A 3 1.62 -22.83 -19.05
C ASP A 3 0.95 -21.77 -19.95
N GLN A 4 1.02 -21.96 -21.27
CA GLN A 4 0.30 -21.10 -22.22
C GLN A 4 -1.22 -21.32 -22.17
N ILE A 5 -1.98 -20.26 -21.85
CA ILE A 5 -3.45 -20.25 -21.72
C ILE A 5 -4.12 -19.85 -23.03
N PHE A 6 -3.55 -18.86 -23.72
CA PHE A 6 -4.14 -18.29 -24.93
C PHE A 6 -3.05 -17.79 -25.89
N GLN A 7 -3.33 -17.80 -27.18
CA GLN A 7 -2.44 -17.26 -28.22
C GLN A 7 -3.25 -16.47 -29.23
N VAL A 8 -2.71 -15.34 -29.68
CA VAL A 8 -3.21 -14.62 -30.84
C VAL A 8 -2.05 -14.29 -31.76
N ASP A 9 -2.10 -14.78 -33.00
CA ASP A 9 -1.13 -14.46 -34.04
C ASP A 9 -1.54 -13.21 -34.81
N LYS A 10 -0.57 -12.56 -35.47
CA LYS A 10 -0.75 -11.35 -36.29
C LYS A 10 -1.41 -10.20 -35.52
N VAL A 11 -1.09 -10.07 -34.24
CA VAL A 11 -1.45 -8.91 -33.42
C VAL A 11 -0.56 -7.76 -33.83
N GLN A 12 -1.14 -6.57 -34.01
CA GLN A 12 -0.35 -5.38 -34.24
C GLN A 12 -0.16 -4.64 -32.92
N LEU A 13 1.08 -4.45 -32.51
CA LEU A 13 1.45 -3.52 -31.45
C LEU A 13 1.51 -2.11 -32.05
N VAL A 14 0.58 -1.26 -31.61
CA VAL A 14 0.37 0.07 -32.18
C VAL A 14 1.29 1.07 -31.50
N ASP A 15 2.09 1.78 -32.30
CA ASP A 15 2.73 3.01 -31.85
C ASP A 15 1.67 4.11 -31.77
N ARG A 16 1.42 4.60 -30.56
CA ARG A 16 0.36 5.58 -30.33
C ARG A 16 0.71 6.96 -30.90
N LEU A 17 2.01 7.25 -31.06
CA LEU A 17 2.46 8.50 -31.67
C LEU A 17 2.35 8.46 -33.20
N GLY A 18 2.14 7.26 -33.78
CA GLY A 18 2.11 7.07 -35.23
C GLY A 18 3.42 7.45 -35.92
N VAL A 19 4.52 7.50 -35.18
CA VAL A 19 5.86 7.84 -35.68
C VAL A 19 6.47 6.60 -36.34
N GLU A 20 6.24 5.45 -35.72
CA GLU A 20 6.69 4.16 -36.24
C GLU A 20 5.52 3.33 -36.78
N PRO A 21 5.77 2.47 -37.80
CA PRO A 21 4.77 1.52 -38.25
C PRO A 21 4.42 0.53 -37.12
N ASN A 22 3.18 0.05 -37.13
CA ASN A 22 2.77 -0.97 -36.18
C ASN A 22 3.65 -2.23 -36.31
N VAL A 23 4.07 -2.78 -35.18
CA VAL A 23 4.86 -4.01 -35.15
C VAL A 23 3.92 -5.21 -35.14
N VAL A 24 4.04 -6.09 -36.13
CA VAL A 24 3.25 -7.32 -36.20
C VAL A 24 3.94 -8.43 -35.40
N GLY A 25 3.17 -9.17 -34.61
CA GLY A 25 3.69 -10.21 -33.74
C GLY A 25 2.63 -11.19 -33.24
N THR A 26 3.08 -12.12 -32.41
CA THR A 26 2.22 -13.03 -31.66
C THR A 26 2.14 -12.60 -30.21
N LEU A 27 0.92 -12.61 -29.66
CA LEU A 27 0.65 -12.41 -28.25
C LEU A 27 0.37 -13.75 -27.58
N HIS A 28 1.17 -14.10 -26.59
CA HIS A 28 0.98 -15.25 -25.72
C HIS A 28 0.46 -14.78 -24.36
N VAL A 29 -0.57 -15.43 -23.85
CA VAL A 29 -1.03 -15.25 -22.47
C VAL A 29 -0.75 -16.54 -21.71
N THR A 30 -0.05 -16.43 -20.59
CA THR A 30 0.30 -17.53 -19.68
C THR A 30 -0.38 -17.31 -18.33
N THR A 31 -0.20 -18.24 -17.38
CA THR A 31 -0.66 -18.07 -15.99
C THR A 31 -0.03 -16.87 -15.28
N SER A 32 1.21 -16.51 -15.65
CA SER A 32 1.98 -15.46 -14.97
C SER A 32 2.20 -14.18 -15.77
N HIS A 33 2.25 -14.26 -17.11
CA HIS A 33 2.62 -13.16 -17.99
C HIS A 33 1.80 -13.09 -19.29
N ILE A 34 1.69 -11.87 -19.82
CA ILE A 34 1.43 -11.58 -21.23
C ILE A 34 2.79 -11.36 -21.90
N ILE A 35 3.00 -12.01 -23.05
CA ILE A 35 4.24 -11.92 -23.82
C ILE A 35 3.90 -11.58 -25.26
N PHE A 36 4.35 -10.43 -25.76
CA PHE A 36 4.29 -10.10 -27.17
C PHE A 36 5.65 -10.33 -27.81
N ARG A 37 5.68 -11.00 -28.96
CA ARG A 37 6.89 -11.24 -29.76
C ARG A 37 6.64 -10.81 -31.20
N SER A 38 7.43 -9.87 -31.70
CA SER A 38 7.40 -9.46 -33.11
C SER A 38 7.79 -10.62 -34.03
N GLU A 39 7.16 -10.74 -35.19
CA GLU A 39 7.51 -11.75 -36.20
C GLU A 39 8.95 -11.59 -36.71
N GLU A 40 9.44 -10.34 -36.79
CA GLU A 40 10.79 -10.00 -37.26
C GLU A 40 11.86 -10.10 -36.15
N GLY A 41 11.49 -10.46 -34.92
CA GLY A 41 12.39 -10.48 -33.77
C GLY A 41 12.90 -9.11 -33.29
N SER A 42 12.38 -8.01 -33.83
CA SER A 42 12.74 -6.63 -33.49
C SER A 42 12.28 -6.20 -32.09
N LYS A 43 11.23 -6.82 -31.54
CA LYS A 43 10.62 -6.42 -30.27
C LYS A 43 10.01 -7.59 -29.50
N GLU A 44 10.31 -7.64 -28.21
CA GLU A 44 9.70 -8.57 -27.26
C GLU A 44 9.28 -7.80 -26.00
N LEU A 45 8.05 -8.02 -25.54
CA LEU A 45 7.47 -7.35 -24.38
C LEU A 45 6.89 -8.38 -23.42
N TRP A 46 7.27 -8.29 -22.14
CA TRP A 46 6.79 -9.15 -21.07
C TRP A 46 6.09 -8.31 -20.02
N ILE A 47 4.84 -8.64 -19.70
CA ILE A 47 4.05 -7.97 -18.67
C ILE A 47 3.48 -9.03 -17.75
N ALA A 48 3.83 -8.96 -16.46
CA ALA A 48 3.24 -9.87 -15.48
C ALA A 48 1.73 -9.59 -15.36
N ASN A 49 0.92 -10.65 -15.26
CA ASN A 49 -0.54 -10.56 -15.17
C ASN A 49 -0.99 -9.67 -13.99
N GLY A 50 -0.26 -9.73 -12.88
CA GLY A 50 -0.52 -8.89 -11.70
C GLY A 50 -0.30 -7.39 -11.92
N LEU A 51 0.40 -6.99 -12.99
CA LEU A 51 0.61 -5.60 -13.37
C LEU A 51 -0.50 -5.06 -14.26
N ILE A 52 -1.40 -5.89 -14.78
CA ILE A 52 -2.58 -5.42 -15.50
C ILE A 52 -3.46 -4.62 -14.52
N GLY A 53 -3.68 -3.34 -14.83
CA GLY A 53 -4.56 -2.45 -14.08
C GLY A 53 -5.97 -2.43 -14.66
N SER A 54 -6.08 -2.23 -15.98
CA SER A 54 -7.35 -2.35 -16.72
C SER A 54 -7.11 -2.84 -18.14
N VAL A 55 -8.17 -3.37 -18.75
CA VAL A 55 -8.21 -3.73 -20.15
C VAL A 55 -9.44 -3.05 -20.76
N GLU A 56 -9.25 -2.35 -21.87
CA GLU A 56 -10.31 -1.65 -22.61
C GLU A 56 -10.38 -2.22 -24.03
N ARG A 57 -11.59 -2.52 -24.51
CA ARG A 57 -11.83 -2.99 -25.88
C ARG A 57 -12.61 -1.92 -26.65
N GLY A 58 -12.11 -1.56 -27.83
CA GLY A 58 -12.77 -0.65 -28.76
C GLY A 58 -13.72 -1.37 -29.72
N SER A 59 -14.51 -0.61 -30.47
CA SER A 59 -15.38 -1.14 -31.52
C SER A 59 -14.56 -1.70 -32.69
N LEU A 60 -15.10 -2.71 -33.38
CA LEU A 60 -14.52 -3.22 -34.62
C LEU A 60 -14.51 -2.12 -35.69
N SER A 61 -13.36 -1.96 -36.35
CA SER A 61 -13.17 -1.08 -37.50
C SER A 61 -12.64 -1.88 -38.70
N ALA A 62 -12.50 -1.24 -39.85
CA ALA A 62 -11.86 -1.84 -41.02
C ALA A 62 -10.41 -2.27 -40.78
N ALA A 63 -9.71 -1.61 -39.84
CA ALA A 63 -8.34 -1.95 -39.47
C ALA A 63 -8.25 -3.09 -38.44
N GLY A 64 -9.34 -3.40 -37.75
CA GLY A 64 -9.40 -4.36 -36.65
C GLY A 64 -10.08 -3.79 -35.40
N CYS A 65 -10.06 -4.58 -34.33
CA CYS A 65 -10.61 -4.23 -33.03
C CYS A 65 -9.48 -3.79 -32.08
N PRO A 66 -9.49 -2.53 -31.61
CA PRO A 66 -8.49 -2.04 -30.66
C PRO A 66 -8.63 -2.70 -29.28
N LEU A 67 -7.52 -3.03 -28.65
CA LEU A 67 -7.45 -3.52 -27.28
C LEU A 67 -6.32 -2.79 -26.54
N ILE A 68 -6.66 -2.12 -25.44
CA ILE A 68 -5.74 -1.30 -24.66
C ILE A 68 -5.54 -1.97 -23.30
N ILE A 69 -4.29 -2.23 -22.94
CA ILE A 69 -3.90 -2.78 -21.64
C ILE A 69 -3.18 -1.69 -20.86
N ARG A 70 -3.77 -1.23 -19.76
CA ARG A 70 -3.16 -0.25 -18.87
C ARG A 70 -2.53 -0.96 -17.68
N CYS A 71 -1.24 -0.74 -17.46
CA CYS A 71 -0.50 -1.40 -16.40
C CYS A 71 -0.36 -0.51 -15.15
N LYS A 72 -0.23 -1.13 -13.97
CA LYS A 72 -0.04 -0.47 -12.67
C LYS A 72 1.28 0.31 -12.58
N HIS A 73 2.25 -0.01 -13.45
CA HIS A 73 3.52 0.71 -13.60
C HIS A 73 3.49 1.74 -14.75
N PHE A 74 2.31 2.28 -15.06
CA PHE A 74 2.12 3.38 -16.01
C PHE A 74 2.35 3.07 -17.50
N GLN A 75 2.77 1.85 -17.85
CA GLN A 75 2.86 1.43 -19.25
C GLN A 75 1.46 1.18 -19.82
N VAL A 76 1.23 1.64 -21.05
CA VAL A 76 0.02 1.36 -21.82
C VAL A 76 0.40 0.62 -23.09
N VAL A 77 -0.21 -0.55 -23.31
CA VAL A 77 -0.02 -1.35 -24.51
C VAL A 77 -1.25 -1.21 -25.38
N ASN A 78 -1.07 -0.73 -26.60
CA ASN A 78 -2.14 -0.61 -27.58
C ASN A 78 -1.98 -1.73 -28.61
N LEU A 79 -3.00 -2.57 -28.72
CA LEU A 79 -3.02 -3.69 -29.64
C LEU A 79 -4.16 -3.50 -30.65
N LEU A 80 -3.95 -3.96 -31.87
CA LEU A 80 -5.01 -4.07 -32.88
C LEU A 80 -5.16 -5.53 -33.29
N ILE A 81 -6.37 -6.06 -33.09
CA ILE A 81 -6.71 -7.46 -33.32
C ILE A 81 -7.62 -7.57 -34.54
N ALA A 82 -7.23 -8.32 -35.56
CA ALA A 82 -7.95 -8.35 -36.83
C ALA A 82 -9.40 -8.87 -36.74
N ARG A 83 -9.65 -9.86 -35.85
CA ARG A 83 -10.96 -10.52 -35.72
C ARG A 83 -11.63 -10.18 -34.41
N ASP A 84 -12.86 -9.71 -34.49
CA ASP A 84 -13.66 -9.28 -33.35
C ASP A 84 -13.81 -10.35 -32.26
N LYS A 85 -14.19 -11.58 -32.67
CA LYS A 85 -14.33 -12.72 -31.76
C LYS A 85 -13.04 -13.04 -31.00
N ILE A 86 -11.89 -12.99 -31.68
CA ILE A 86 -10.59 -13.23 -31.06
C ILE A 86 -10.25 -12.12 -30.07
N CYS A 87 -10.56 -10.86 -30.42
CA CYS A 87 -10.36 -9.73 -29.51
C CYS A 87 -11.22 -9.86 -28.25
N GLN A 88 -12.47 -10.30 -28.39
CA GLN A 88 -13.36 -10.56 -27.26
C GLN A 88 -12.82 -11.68 -26.36
N ASP A 89 -12.39 -12.81 -26.93
CA ASP A 89 -11.86 -13.94 -26.16
C ASP A 89 -10.54 -13.58 -25.45
N LEU A 90 -9.70 -12.78 -26.10
CA LEU A 90 -8.48 -12.23 -25.50
C LEU A 90 -8.83 -11.28 -24.34
N TYR A 91 -9.76 -10.34 -24.55
CA TYR A 91 -10.23 -9.41 -23.52
C TYR A 91 -10.73 -10.15 -22.28
N GLU A 92 -11.59 -11.15 -22.44
CA GLU A 92 -12.10 -11.97 -21.34
C GLU A 92 -10.98 -12.75 -20.62
N THR A 93 -10.02 -13.27 -21.39
CA THR A 93 -8.86 -13.97 -20.82
C THR A 93 -8.00 -13.04 -19.99
N LEU A 94 -7.68 -11.84 -20.48
CA LEU A 94 -6.90 -10.84 -19.75
C LEU A 94 -7.62 -10.35 -18.49
N LEU A 95 -8.95 -10.17 -18.56
CA LEU A 95 -9.76 -9.83 -17.39
C LEU A 95 -9.72 -10.91 -16.31
N ARG A 96 -9.70 -12.18 -16.70
CA ARG A 96 -9.55 -13.30 -15.78
C ARG A 96 -8.15 -13.34 -15.18
N CYS A 97 -7.11 -13.24 -16.02
CA CYS A 97 -5.71 -13.30 -15.57
C CYS A 97 -5.29 -12.11 -14.67
N SER A 98 -5.90 -10.93 -14.88
CA SER A 98 -5.65 -9.73 -14.06
C SER A 98 -6.31 -9.76 -12.68
N LYS A 99 -7.24 -10.70 -12.45
CA LYS A 99 -8.00 -10.83 -11.22
C LYS A 99 -7.63 -12.11 -10.49
N THR A 100 -6.74 -12.00 -9.53
CA THR A 100 -6.51 -13.09 -8.59
C THR A 100 -7.64 -13.13 -7.57
N VAL A 101 -8.40 -14.23 -7.53
CA VAL A 101 -9.52 -14.40 -6.58
C VAL A 101 -9.00 -15.02 -5.29
N ASN A 102 -8.04 -15.94 -5.39
CA ASN A 102 -7.42 -16.59 -4.25
C ASN A 102 -5.92 -16.27 -4.19
N VAL A 103 -5.42 -15.87 -3.01
CA VAL A 103 -4.01 -15.56 -2.79
C VAL A 103 -3.08 -16.72 -3.20
N CYS A 104 -3.53 -17.97 -3.08
CA CYS A 104 -2.78 -19.16 -3.46
C CYS A 104 -2.58 -19.31 -4.99
N GLU A 105 -3.34 -18.57 -5.80
CA GLU A 105 -3.18 -18.52 -7.26
C GLU A 105 -2.13 -17.49 -7.70
N LEU A 106 -1.53 -16.74 -6.77
CA LEU A 106 -0.45 -15.83 -7.10
C LEU A 106 0.82 -16.61 -7.44
N VAL A 107 1.58 -16.11 -8.43
CA VAL A 107 2.90 -16.63 -8.83
C VAL A 107 3.84 -16.81 -7.64
N ALA A 108 3.69 -16.01 -6.58
CA ALA A 108 4.47 -16.15 -5.35
C ALA A 108 4.36 -17.53 -4.68
N PHE A 109 3.25 -18.26 -4.86
CA PHE A 109 3.04 -19.62 -4.33
C PHE A 109 3.48 -20.73 -5.30
N GLU A 110 3.58 -20.40 -6.58
CA GLU A 110 4.05 -21.28 -7.64
C GLU A 110 5.58 -21.26 -7.78
N ASN A 111 6.21 -20.12 -7.48
CA ASN A 111 7.64 -19.94 -7.63
C ASN A 111 8.43 -20.99 -6.80
N ARG A 112 9.36 -21.69 -7.47
CA ARG A 112 10.26 -22.71 -6.90
C ARG A 112 11.75 -22.32 -6.99
N ASP A 113 12.03 -21.10 -7.41
CA ASP A 113 13.38 -20.56 -7.49
C ASP A 113 14.01 -20.56 -6.10
N VAL A 114 15.29 -20.93 -6.04
CA VAL A 114 16.05 -20.89 -4.80
C VAL A 114 16.54 -19.46 -4.59
N ALA A 115 16.18 -18.85 -3.46
CA ALA A 115 16.61 -17.50 -3.12
C ALA A 115 18.14 -17.43 -2.97
N GLU A 116 18.76 -16.42 -3.57
CA GLU A 116 20.21 -16.18 -3.45
C GLU A 116 20.61 -15.59 -2.09
N ASP A 117 19.74 -14.79 -1.44
CA ASP A 117 20.00 -14.25 -0.10
C ASP A 117 19.64 -15.28 0.96
N ALA A 118 20.67 -15.84 1.61
CA ALA A 118 20.53 -16.81 2.69
C ALA A 118 19.69 -16.32 3.88
N ARG A 119 19.55 -15.00 4.07
CA ARG A 119 18.72 -14.44 5.15
C ARG A 119 17.23 -14.50 4.82
N GLY A 120 16.84 -14.38 3.54
CA GLY A 120 15.44 -14.45 3.08
C GLY A 120 14.44 -13.75 4.02
N TRP A 121 13.58 -14.55 4.66
CA TRP A 121 12.56 -14.11 5.62
C TRP A 121 13.11 -13.65 6.98
N ALA A 122 14.31 -14.07 7.37
CA ALA A 122 14.97 -13.71 8.63
C ALA A 122 15.70 -12.35 8.58
N ARG A 123 15.48 -11.55 7.53
CA ARG A 123 16.12 -10.24 7.36
C ARG A 123 15.65 -9.20 8.39
N LEU A 124 14.44 -9.35 8.91
CA LEU A 124 13.88 -8.44 9.91
C LEU A 124 13.64 -9.20 11.21
N ASP A 125 14.36 -8.79 12.25
CA ASP A 125 14.13 -9.17 13.63
C ASP A 125 13.89 -7.89 14.44
N TRP A 126 12.74 -7.79 15.11
CA TRP A 126 12.35 -6.59 15.85
C TRP A 126 13.27 -6.30 17.04
N ALA A 127 13.71 -7.35 17.76
CA ALA A 127 14.62 -7.17 18.89
C ALA A 127 16.00 -6.66 18.41
N VAL A 128 16.48 -7.18 17.28
CA VAL A 128 17.71 -6.68 16.64
C VAL A 128 17.55 -5.24 16.16
N GLU A 129 16.43 -4.89 15.53
CA GLU A 129 16.17 -3.52 15.03
C GLU A 129 16.09 -2.50 16.18
N PHE A 130 15.34 -2.79 17.25
CA PHE A 130 15.26 -1.87 18.39
C PHE A 130 16.59 -1.81 19.18
N THR A 131 17.36 -2.91 19.21
CA THR A 131 18.74 -2.88 19.73
C THR A 131 19.63 -1.97 18.88
N ARG A 132 19.51 -2.03 17.54
CA ARG A 132 20.25 -1.17 16.60
C ARG A 132 19.92 0.31 16.81
N GLN A 133 18.68 0.65 17.12
CA GLN A 133 18.28 2.03 17.46
C GLN A 133 18.85 2.50 18.81
N GLY A 134 19.29 1.58 19.67
CA GLY A 134 19.80 1.89 21.00
C GLY A 134 18.71 2.41 21.93
N VAL A 135 17.51 1.81 21.85
CA VAL A 135 16.38 2.06 22.75
C VAL A 135 16.84 1.97 24.20
N ASP A 136 16.49 2.97 25.00
CA ASP A 136 16.87 3.05 26.41
C ASP A 136 15.92 2.24 27.33
N SER A 137 16.17 2.32 28.64
CA SER A 137 15.41 1.56 29.64
C SER A 137 13.98 2.05 29.86
N GLU A 138 13.55 3.14 29.23
CA GLU A 138 12.18 3.67 29.39
C GLU A 138 11.18 2.94 28.50
N TRP A 139 11.68 2.16 27.54
CA TRP A 139 10.88 1.39 26.59
C TRP A 139 11.24 -0.09 26.67
N ALA A 140 10.24 -0.94 26.56
CA ALA A 140 10.44 -2.38 26.50
C ALA A 140 9.49 -3.05 25.52
N GLU A 141 9.91 -4.22 25.06
CA GLU A 141 9.05 -5.15 24.34
C GLU A 141 7.91 -5.62 25.25
N ASN A 142 6.72 -5.77 24.67
CA ASN A 142 5.50 -6.16 25.36
C ASN A 142 4.70 -7.19 24.54
N ASP A 143 4.00 -8.06 25.27
CA ASP A 143 3.20 -9.18 24.74
C ASP A 143 1.70 -8.86 24.58
N LEU A 144 1.29 -7.60 24.74
CA LEU A 144 -0.10 -7.14 24.62
C LEU A 144 -0.81 -7.65 23.36
N ASN A 145 -0.08 -7.78 22.25
CA ASN A 145 -0.60 -8.19 20.95
C ASN A 145 -0.21 -9.61 20.54
N GLU A 146 0.14 -10.47 21.50
CA GLU A 146 0.38 -11.89 21.26
C GLU A 146 -0.81 -12.52 20.51
N SER A 147 -0.51 -13.32 19.49
CA SER A 147 -1.50 -13.92 18.58
C SER A 147 -2.44 -12.89 17.93
N TYR A 148 -2.02 -11.63 17.79
CA TYR A 148 -2.77 -10.55 17.13
C TYR A 148 -4.13 -10.22 17.80
N ARG A 149 -4.29 -10.54 19.08
CA ARG A 149 -5.59 -10.46 19.78
C ARG A 149 -6.05 -9.04 20.06
N SER A 150 -5.12 -8.11 20.32
CA SER A 150 -5.45 -6.73 20.67
C SER A 150 -5.59 -5.83 19.43
N CYS A 151 -4.79 -6.10 18.40
CA CYS A 151 -4.79 -5.42 17.11
C CYS A 151 -4.28 -6.35 16.01
N ASP A 152 -5.21 -6.80 15.16
CA ASP A 152 -4.96 -7.72 14.04
C ASP A 152 -4.08 -7.15 12.91
N THR A 153 -3.81 -5.85 12.95
CA THR A 153 -3.06 -5.12 11.92
C THR A 153 -1.76 -4.50 12.45
N TYR A 154 -1.33 -4.88 13.64
CA TYR A 154 -0.03 -4.57 14.23
C TYR A 154 0.84 -5.83 14.32
N PRO A 155 2.18 -5.68 14.46
CA PRO A 155 3.04 -6.81 14.81
C PRO A 155 2.63 -7.44 16.13
N GLU A 156 3.00 -8.71 16.31
CA GLU A 156 2.71 -9.46 17.54
C GLU A 156 3.43 -8.88 18.77
N ARG A 157 4.66 -8.40 18.58
CA ARG A 157 5.49 -7.79 19.63
C ARG A 157 5.55 -6.28 19.44
N LEU A 158 5.33 -5.53 20.52
CA LEU A 158 5.23 -4.06 20.50
C LEU A 158 6.19 -3.45 21.52
N TRP A 159 6.82 -2.32 21.18
CA TRP A 159 7.62 -1.54 22.13
C TRP A 159 6.78 -0.41 22.72
N LEU A 160 6.69 -0.41 24.05
CA LEU A 160 5.81 0.47 24.84
C LEU A 160 6.58 1.03 26.04
N PRO A 161 6.14 2.16 26.64
CA PRO A 161 6.79 2.69 27.83
C PRO A 161 6.71 1.68 29.00
N VAL A 162 7.83 1.42 29.68
CA VAL A 162 7.91 0.47 30.80
C VAL A 162 6.95 0.84 31.94
N SER A 163 6.72 2.13 32.14
CA SER A 163 5.80 2.65 33.14
C SER A 163 4.31 2.42 32.83
N ALA A 164 3.96 1.98 31.63
CA ALA A 164 2.56 1.76 31.23
C ALA A 164 2.08 0.38 31.68
N ASN A 165 1.04 0.34 32.52
CA ASN A 165 0.44 -0.91 32.98
C ASN A 165 -0.59 -1.47 31.97
N LYS A 166 -0.96 -2.74 32.14
CA LYS A 166 -1.89 -3.45 31.24
C LYS A 166 -3.26 -2.77 31.12
N THR A 167 -3.78 -2.16 32.18
CA THR A 167 -5.06 -1.45 32.17
C THR A 167 -4.98 -0.23 31.26
N THR A 168 -3.93 0.57 31.40
CA THR A 168 -3.63 1.74 30.55
C THR A 168 -3.53 1.32 29.07
N LEU A 169 -2.76 0.27 28.79
CA LEU A 169 -2.57 -0.21 27.42
C LEU A 169 -3.88 -0.71 26.79
N MET A 170 -4.64 -1.54 27.51
CA MET A 170 -5.91 -2.07 27.02
C MET A 170 -6.98 -0.99 26.85
N GLY A 171 -6.99 0.03 27.72
CA GLY A 171 -7.89 1.18 27.58
C GLY A 171 -7.59 1.98 26.31
N SER A 172 -6.31 2.31 26.08
CA SER A 172 -5.88 2.97 24.84
C SER A 172 -6.19 2.14 23.59
N CYS A 173 -5.91 0.83 23.59
CA CYS A 173 -6.29 -0.07 22.49
C CYS A 173 -7.77 0.08 22.12
N ARG A 174 -8.67 0.01 23.11
CA ARG A 174 -10.12 0.10 22.86
C ARG A 174 -10.55 1.48 22.38
N PHE A 175 -9.84 2.53 22.79
CA PHE A 175 -10.15 3.90 22.40
C PHE A 175 -9.56 4.30 21.04
N ARG A 176 -8.63 3.51 20.49
CA ARG A 176 -7.96 3.80 19.22
C ARG A 176 -8.59 3.00 18.10
N SER A 177 -8.82 3.65 16.95
CA SER A 177 -9.49 2.99 15.82
C SER A 177 -8.76 1.70 15.41
N ARG A 178 -9.49 0.58 15.38
CA ARG A 178 -8.96 -0.79 15.11
C ARG A 178 -7.90 -1.28 16.10
N GLY A 179 -7.92 -0.83 17.35
CA GLY A 179 -6.97 -1.33 18.37
C GLY A 179 -5.56 -0.75 18.25
N ARG A 180 -5.32 0.17 17.31
CA ARG A 180 -3.98 0.67 16.96
C ARG A 180 -3.51 1.75 17.94
N LEU A 181 -3.15 1.33 19.14
CA LEU A 181 -2.60 2.19 20.17
C LEU A 181 -1.24 2.84 19.77
N PRO A 182 -0.83 3.92 20.46
CA PRO A 182 0.52 4.47 20.35
C PRO A 182 1.61 3.45 20.68
N VAL A 183 2.48 3.18 19.72
CA VAL A 183 3.63 2.26 19.84
C VAL A 183 4.90 2.88 19.28
N LEU A 184 6.05 2.57 19.89
CA LEU A 184 7.35 3.04 19.41
C LEU A 184 7.64 2.53 17.99
N THR A 185 8.16 3.40 17.13
CA THR A 185 8.60 3.07 15.76
C THR A 185 10.06 3.44 15.53
N TYR A 186 10.50 4.57 16.09
CA TYR A 186 11.87 5.03 15.99
C TYR A 186 12.31 5.69 17.29
N PHE A 187 13.54 5.43 17.71
CA PHE A 187 14.17 6.04 18.87
C PHE A 187 15.49 6.72 18.47
N HIS A 188 15.64 7.97 18.85
CA HIS A 188 16.83 8.76 18.59
C HIS A 188 17.72 8.80 19.83
N LYS A 189 18.65 7.84 19.92
CA LYS A 189 19.55 7.65 21.06
C LYS A 189 20.23 8.92 21.59
N PRO A 190 20.76 9.85 20.76
CA PRO A 190 21.49 11.01 21.28
C PRO A 190 20.68 11.95 22.18
N ASN A 191 19.36 12.04 22.00
CA ASN A 191 18.52 12.97 22.77
C ASN A 191 17.28 12.30 23.40
N GLY A 192 17.11 10.99 23.25
CA GLY A 192 15.99 10.23 23.82
C GLY A 192 14.63 10.51 23.15
N ALA A 193 14.59 11.22 22.02
CA ALA A 193 13.34 11.48 21.32
C ALA A 193 12.81 10.20 20.67
N ALA A 194 11.50 10.01 20.77
CA ALA A 194 10.80 8.86 20.20
C ALA A 194 9.78 9.31 19.15
N ILE A 195 9.66 8.53 18.08
CA ILE A 195 8.54 8.60 17.15
C ILE A 195 7.64 7.40 17.44
N CYS A 196 6.41 7.69 17.83
CA CYS A 196 5.36 6.70 17.99
C CYS A 196 4.32 6.83 16.87
N ARG A 197 3.65 5.72 16.54
CA ARG A 197 2.53 5.69 15.60
C ARG A 197 1.28 5.12 16.26
N CYS A 198 0.11 5.62 15.86
CA CYS A 198 -1.20 5.12 16.29
C CYS A 198 -2.25 5.36 15.20
N ALA A 199 -3.46 4.87 15.43
CA ALA A 199 -4.64 5.36 14.74
C ALA A 199 -5.28 6.54 15.49
N GLN A 200 -6.16 7.25 14.79
CA GLN A 200 -6.98 8.30 15.38
C GLN A 200 -7.81 7.78 16.57
N PRO A 201 -8.04 8.61 17.60
CA PRO A 201 -8.86 8.25 18.74
C PRO A 201 -10.36 8.23 18.40
N LEU A 202 -11.13 7.48 19.19
CA LEU A 202 -12.59 7.36 19.09
C LEU A 202 -13.29 8.42 19.96
N THR A 203 -12.88 9.69 19.82
CA THR A 203 -13.41 10.81 20.63
C THR A 203 -14.88 11.10 20.34
N GLY A 204 -15.37 10.84 19.13
CA GLY A 204 -16.65 11.39 18.67
C GLY A 204 -16.75 12.88 19.00
N PHE A 205 -17.88 13.30 19.56
CA PHE A 205 -18.06 14.69 19.97
C PHE A 205 -17.22 15.10 21.19
N SER A 206 -17.16 14.25 22.22
CA SER A 206 -16.58 14.61 23.52
C SER A 206 -16.09 13.42 24.37
N ALA A 207 -16.08 12.21 23.82
CA ALA A 207 -15.59 11.03 24.53
C ALA A 207 -14.10 11.19 24.86
N ARG A 208 -13.75 10.74 26.07
CA ARG A 208 -12.40 10.77 26.63
C ARG A 208 -12.04 9.38 27.12
N CYS A 209 -10.75 9.10 27.17
CA CYS A 209 -10.22 7.87 27.72
C CYS A 209 -9.03 8.21 28.62
N VAL A 210 -9.22 8.06 29.93
CA VAL A 210 -8.19 8.36 30.93
C VAL A 210 -6.96 7.49 30.72
N GLU A 211 -7.16 6.24 30.28
CA GLU A 211 -6.08 5.33 29.96
C GLU A 211 -5.27 5.77 28.74
N ASP A 212 -5.90 6.32 27.70
CA ASP A 212 -5.20 6.85 26.52
C ASP A 212 -4.47 8.15 26.85
N GLU A 213 -5.13 9.07 27.55
CA GLU A 213 -4.50 10.30 28.07
C GLU A 213 -3.27 9.97 28.93
N LYS A 214 -3.38 8.95 29.79
CA LYS A 214 -2.25 8.48 30.61
C LYS A 214 -1.14 7.87 29.77
N LEU A 215 -1.46 7.07 28.76
CA LEU A 215 -0.44 6.49 27.88
C LEU A 215 0.37 7.58 27.16
N MET A 216 -0.31 8.61 26.64
CA MET A 216 0.34 9.75 25.99
C MET A 216 1.24 10.52 26.95
N GLU A 217 0.81 10.75 28.20
CA GLU A 217 1.64 11.35 29.25
C GLU A 217 2.91 10.52 29.51
N LEU A 218 2.78 9.19 29.60
CA LEU A 218 3.93 8.29 29.83
C LEU A 218 4.90 8.28 28.65
N ILE A 219 4.40 8.38 27.41
CA ILE A 219 5.24 8.53 26.21
C ILE A 219 6.05 9.83 26.26
N GLY A 220 5.40 10.95 26.60
CA GLY A 220 6.10 12.24 26.78
C GLY A 220 7.18 12.15 27.86
N LYS A 221 6.86 11.53 29.00
CA LYS A 221 7.79 11.36 30.14
C LYS A 221 8.92 10.34 29.91
N ALA A 222 8.83 9.51 28.89
CA ALA A 222 9.91 8.59 28.53
C ALA A 222 11.15 9.37 28.04
N ASN A 223 10.96 10.55 27.43
CA ASN A 223 12.08 11.43 27.11
C ASN A 223 12.45 12.31 28.32
N LYS A 224 13.58 12.01 28.97
CA LYS A 224 14.05 12.75 30.15
C LYS A 224 14.57 14.15 29.84
N ASN A 225 14.82 14.47 28.57
CA ASN A 225 15.35 15.77 28.14
C ASN A 225 14.24 16.76 27.77
N CYS A 226 13.04 16.28 27.43
CA CYS A 226 11.90 17.11 27.06
C CYS A 226 10.61 16.30 27.20
N ASP A 227 9.67 16.77 28.01
CA ASP A 227 8.39 16.11 28.26
C ASP A 227 7.25 16.62 27.35
N THR A 228 7.53 17.57 26.44
CA THR A 228 6.56 18.04 25.45
C THR A 228 6.37 17.00 24.36
N LEU A 229 5.15 16.49 24.23
CA LEU A 229 4.76 15.52 23.21
C LEU A 229 4.08 16.22 22.03
N PHE A 230 4.61 16.02 20.83
CA PHE A 230 4.00 16.53 19.60
C PHE A 230 3.04 15.49 19.02
N LEU A 231 1.78 15.91 18.83
CA LEU A 231 0.74 15.12 18.20
C LEU A 231 0.59 15.58 16.75
N VAL A 232 0.90 14.68 15.84
CA VAL A 232 0.90 14.98 14.40
C VAL A 232 -0.22 14.20 13.74
N ASP A 233 -1.24 14.91 13.29
CA ASP A 233 -2.28 14.37 12.43
C ASP A 233 -1.98 14.75 10.99
N THR A 234 -1.76 13.75 10.15
CA THR A 234 -1.39 14.01 8.77
C THR A 234 -2.54 14.59 7.95
N ARG A 235 -3.79 14.44 8.40
CA ARG A 235 -4.97 14.87 7.64
C ARG A 235 -5.07 16.39 7.56
N PRO A 236 -5.86 16.91 6.59
CA PRO A 236 -6.42 18.24 6.71
C PRO A 236 -7.37 18.32 7.91
N MET A 237 -7.36 19.47 8.59
CA MET A 237 -8.22 19.71 9.76
C MET A 237 -9.71 19.47 9.43
N VAL A 238 -10.18 19.86 8.24
CA VAL A 238 -11.56 19.63 7.79
C VAL A 238 -11.89 18.14 7.75
N ASN A 239 -11.00 17.32 7.19
CA ASN A 239 -11.16 15.87 7.13
C ASN A 239 -11.14 15.24 8.52
N ALA A 240 -10.32 15.77 9.44
CA ALA A 240 -10.31 15.35 10.83
C ALA A 240 -11.64 15.67 11.55
N MET A 241 -12.22 16.84 11.28
CA MET A 241 -13.52 17.24 11.82
C MET A 241 -14.68 16.38 11.28
N VAL A 242 -14.67 16.01 10.00
CA VAL A 242 -15.67 15.07 9.43
C VAL A 242 -15.60 13.72 10.12
N ASN A 243 -14.39 13.19 10.34
CA ASN A 243 -14.21 11.93 11.08
C ASN A 243 -14.69 12.05 12.54
N LYS A 244 -14.58 13.24 13.15
CA LYS A 244 -15.09 13.50 14.50
C LYS A 244 -16.61 13.30 14.59
N VAL A 245 -17.36 13.81 13.60
CA VAL A 245 -18.81 13.59 13.50
C VAL A 245 -19.18 12.11 13.36
N GLN A 246 -18.30 11.31 12.78
CA GLN A 246 -18.48 9.85 12.61
C GLN A 246 -18.04 9.02 13.82
N GLY A 247 -17.85 9.64 14.99
CA GLY A 247 -17.46 8.92 16.22
C GLY A 247 -15.95 8.70 16.37
N LYS A 248 -15.12 9.23 15.48
CA LYS A 248 -13.65 9.24 15.59
C LYS A 248 -13.18 10.62 16.04
N GLY A 249 -12.04 11.10 15.56
CA GLY A 249 -11.63 12.49 15.75
C GLY A 249 -10.12 12.61 15.92
N PHE A 250 -9.72 13.48 16.83
CA PHE A 250 -8.34 13.84 17.13
C PHE A 250 -8.29 14.37 18.57
N GLU A 251 -7.09 14.37 19.13
CA GLU A 251 -6.81 14.76 20.51
C GLU A 251 -7.11 16.25 20.76
N ASP A 252 -7.69 16.55 21.92
CA ASP A 252 -7.94 17.93 22.37
C ASP A 252 -6.88 18.32 23.38
N GLU A 253 -6.03 19.31 23.07
CA GLU A 253 -4.90 19.73 23.91
C GLU A 253 -5.29 20.03 25.37
N ARG A 254 -6.56 20.37 25.64
CA ARG A 254 -7.06 20.59 27.01
C ARG A 254 -7.10 19.33 27.86
N ASN A 255 -7.18 18.16 27.23
CA ASN A 255 -7.26 16.86 27.90
C ASN A 255 -5.91 16.15 27.97
N TYR A 256 -4.99 16.46 27.04
CA TYR A 256 -3.68 15.82 26.95
C TYR A 256 -2.58 16.76 27.44
N SER A 257 -2.10 16.53 28.67
CA SER A 257 -1.09 17.37 29.31
C SER A 257 0.24 17.38 28.53
N ASN A 258 0.90 18.54 28.48
CA ASN A 258 2.20 18.73 27.83
C ASN A 258 2.22 18.32 26.35
N THR A 259 1.09 18.47 25.65
CA THR A 259 0.99 18.15 24.22
C THR A 259 0.91 19.40 23.35
N ARG A 260 1.39 19.28 22.10
CA ARG A 260 1.21 20.26 21.02
C ARG A 260 0.70 19.57 19.78
N PHE A 261 -0.37 20.07 19.19
CA PHE A 261 -1.05 19.44 18.08
C PHE A 261 -0.75 20.14 16.75
N HIS A 262 -0.48 19.35 15.70
CA HIS A 262 -0.20 19.84 14.35
C HIS A 262 -0.93 19.04 13.28
N PHE A 263 -1.43 19.75 12.25
CA PHE A 263 -1.97 19.17 11.01
C PHE A 263 -1.00 19.38 9.85
N PHE A 264 -0.92 18.42 8.91
CA PHE A 264 -0.05 18.47 7.73
C PHE A 264 -0.78 18.52 6.38
N ASP A 265 -2.12 18.56 6.38
CA ASP A 265 -2.95 18.71 5.17
C ASP A 265 -2.70 17.65 4.07
N ILE A 266 -2.32 16.43 4.45
CA ILE A 266 -2.15 15.30 3.53
C ILE A 266 -3.51 14.66 3.24
N GLU A 267 -3.95 14.82 2.00
CA GLU A 267 -5.23 14.29 1.53
C GLU A 267 -5.33 12.76 1.57
N ASN A 268 -6.57 12.27 1.58
CA ASN A 268 -6.84 10.83 1.71
C ASN A 268 -6.49 10.03 0.42
N ILE A 269 -6.53 8.71 0.54
CA ILE A 269 -6.19 7.78 -0.56
C ILE A 269 -7.02 7.97 -1.84
N HIS A 270 -8.24 8.53 -1.76
CA HIS A 270 -9.07 8.76 -2.94
C HIS A 270 -8.53 9.94 -3.75
N VAL A 271 -8.09 11.01 -3.08
CA VAL A 271 -7.43 12.15 -3.72
C VAL A 271 -6.11 11.72 -4.34
N MET A 272 -5.31 10.90 -3.62
CA MET A 272 -4.05 10.38 -4.15
C MET A 272 -4.27 9.49 -5.39
N ARG A 273 -5.30 8.63 -5.38
CA ARG A 273 -5.67 7.80 -6.54
C ARG A 273 -6.14 8.65 -7.72
N SER A 274 -6.97 9.66 -7.47
CA SER A 274 -7.40 10.60 -8.52
C SER A 274 -6.23 11.40 -9.08
N SER A 275 -5.27 11.80 -8.25
CA SER A 275 -4.05 12.48 -8.69
C SER A 275 -3.19 11.58 -9.58
N GLN A 276 -2.97 10.33 -9.18
CA GLN A 276 -2.27 9.33 -9.99
C GLN A 276 -2.97 9.08 -11.33
N GLN A 277 -4.30 8.99 -11.34
CA GLN A 277 -5.08 8.79 -12.56
C GLN A 277 -4.90 9.97 -13.53
N LYS A 278 -4.96 11.21 -13.03
CA LYS A 278 -4.70 12.41 -13.84
C LYS A 278 -3.26 12.45 -14.38
N LEU A 279 -2.28 11.98 -13.61
CA LEU A 279 -0.90 11.87 -14.07
C LEU A 279 -0.79 10.89 -15.25
N ILE A 280 -1.46 9.74 -15.16
CA ILE A 280 -1.50 8.74 -16.24
C ILE A 280 -2.15 9.33 -17.48
N GLU A 281 -3.33 9.96 -17.34
CA GLU A 281 -4.03 10.60 -18.45
C GLU A 281 -3.18 11.72 -19.07
N GLY A 282 -2.59 12.59 -18.26
CA GLY A 282 -1.73 13.68 -18.74
C GLY A 282 -0.48 13.20 -19.48
N SER A 283 0.17 12.15 -18.98
CA SER A 283 1.33 11.52 -19.65
C SER A 283 0.94 10.84 -20.97
N LEU A 284 -0.34 10.54 -21.14
CA LEU A 284 -0.92 10.03 -22.38
C LEU A 284 -1.38 11.14 -23.33
N TRP A 285 -1.50 12.39 -22.88
CA TRP A 285 -1.88 13.56 -23.71
C TRP A 285 -0.69 14.45 -24.08
N GLN A 286 0.39 14.40 -23.32
CA GLN A 286 1.66 15.04 -23.68
C GLN A 286 2.50 14.06 -24.47
N LEU A 287 2.37 14.10 -25.78
CA LEU A 287 3.43 13.98 -26.79
C LEU A 287 2.73 14.29 -28.14
N PRO A 288 3.30 15.18 -28.96
CA PRO A 288 2.63 15.90 -30.05
C PRO A 288 1.93 15.02 -31.09
#